data_AF-A0A077KDF6-F1
#
_entry.id   AF-A0A077KDF6-F1
#
_cell.length_a   1.000
_cell.length_b   1.000
_cell.length_c   1.000
_cell.angle_alpha   90.00
_cell.angle_beta   90.00
_cell.angle_gamma   90.00
#
_symmetry.space_group_name_H-M   'P 1'
#
loop_
_entity.id
_entity.type
_entity.pdbx_description
1 polymer ?
#
loop_
_entity_poly.entity_id
_entity_poly.type
_entity_poly.pdbx_seq_one_letter_code
_entity_poly.pdbx_strand_id
1 'polypeptide(L)'
;MGVDYYAHSGIGFMVRTPKEFEGEGEFDFFGYLDEVLQDSGYVFFETGEGAYTGEGNDYYVALSEFRPVNNLAERANDLKNYLIEHDLIDPTDDYDLVGGLEVC
;
A
#
# COMPACT_ATOMS: atom_id res chain seq x y z
N MET A 1 -19.97 15.40 -12.85
CA MET A 1 -19.42 14.08 -13.22
C MET A 1 -19.06 13.44 -11.90
N GLY A 2 -19.70 12.32 -11.52
CA GLY A 2 -19.38 11.62 -10.27
C GLY A 2 -18.12 10.81 -10.49
N VAL A 3 -17.10 11.02 -9.65
CA VAL A 3 -15.93 10.16 -9.58
C VAL A 3 -16.33 9.02 -8.64
N ASP A 4 -16.28 7.78 -9.11
CA ASP A 4 -16.61 6.61 -8.30
C ASP A 4 -15.42 6.35 -7.37
N TYR A 5 -15.53 6.79 -6.11
CA TYR A 5 -14.54 6.51 -5.09
C TYR A 5 -14.85 5.15 -4.44
N TYR A 6 -13.94 4.19 -4.56
CA TYR A 6 -14.00 2.99 -3.74
C TYR A 6 -13.25 3.28 -2.44
N ALA A 7 -13.97 3.21 -1.31
CA ALA A 7 -13.35 3.28 -0.01
C ALA A 7 -12.71 1.92 0.29
N HIS A 8 -11.38 1.86 0.30
CA HIS A 8 -10.67 0.73 0.88
C HIS A 8 -10.56 0.95 2.37
N SER A 9 -10.87 -0.09 3.14
CA SER A 9 -10.56 -0.17 4.56
C SER A 9 -10.07 -1.57 4.83
N GLY A 10 -8.91 -1.72 5.46
CA GLY A 10 -8.29 -3.02 5.66
C GLY A 10 -7.17 -2.98 6.68
N ILE A 11 -6.54 -4.13 6.87
CA ILE A 11 -5.28 -4.21 7.60
C ILE A 11 -4.16 -4.14 6.58
N GLY A 12 -3.21 -3.24 6.82
CA GLY A 12 -2.16 -2.96 5.88
C GLY A 12 -0.98 -2.25 6.52
N PHE A 13 -0.01 -1.94 5.67
CA PHE A 13 1.22 -1.25 6.03
C PHE A 13 1.36 0.00 5.18
N MET A 14 1.86 1.06 5.79
CA MET A 14 2.42 2.20 5.04
C MET A 14 3.70 1.71 4.37
N VAL A 15 3.78 1.85 3.06
CA VAL A 15 4.96 1.46 2.28
C VAL A 15 5.80 2.67 1.95
N ARG A 16 7.11 2.44 1.86
CA ARG A 16 8.11 3.45 1.50
C ARG A 16 8.75 3.09 0.17
N THR A 17 9.32 4.10 -0.49
CA THR A 17 10.18 3.87 -1.64
C THR A 17 11.34 2.96 -1.24
N PRO A 18 11.60 1.86 -1.99
CA PRO A 18 12.74 1.00 -1.71
C PRO A 18 14.05 1.79 -1.69
N LYS A 19 14.98 1.40 -0.82
CA LYS A 19 16.25 2.14 -0.63
C LYS A 19 17.08 2.23 -1.89
N GLU A 20 16.92 1.28 -2.80
CA GLU A 20 17.61 1.29 -4.09
C GLU A 20 17.15 2.41 -5.03
N PHE A 21 15.94 2.94 -4.85
CA PHE A 21 15.36 4.04 -5.64
C PHE A 21 15.27 5.35 -4.85
N GLU A 22 15.73 5.36 -3.61
CA GLU A 22 15.70 6.55 -2.75
C GLU A 22 16.61 7.66 -3.32
N GLY A 23 16.00 8.77 -3.75
CA GLY A 23 16.72 9.91 -4.36
C GLY A 23 16.71 9.95 -5.88
N GLU A 24 16.05 8.99 -6.55
CA GLU A 24 15.74 9.12 -7.98
C GLU A 24 14.60 10.14 -8.18
N GLY A 25 14.86 11.17 -8.98
CA GLY A 25 13.96 12.33 -9.12
C GLY A 25 12.63 12.05 -9.84
N GLU A 26 12.53 10.96 -10.61
CA GLU A 26 11.31 10.52 -11.30
C GLU A 26 11.08 9.01 -11.12
N PHE A 27 11.12 8.53 -9.88
CA PHE A 27 10.71 7.15 -9.60
C PHE A 27 9.18 7.05 -9.58
N ASP A 28 8.62 6.30 -10.54
CA ASP A 28 7.20 5.99 -10.58
C ASP A 28 6.86 4.90 -9.56
N PHE A 29 6.65 5.32 -8.31
CA PHE A 29 6.35 4.40 -7.22
C PHE A 29 5.00 3.70 -7.38
N PHE A 30 4.02 4.37 -7.99
CA PHE A 30 2.72 3.77 -8.27
C PHE A 30 2.86 2.63 -9.26
N GLY A 31 3.55 2.85 -10.38
CA GLY A 31 3.81 1.82 -11.38
C GLY A 31 4.62 0.64 -10.82
N TYR A 32 5.60 0.92 -9.95
CA TYR A 32 6.34 -0.12 -9.25
C TYR A 32 5.45 -0.97 -8.34
N LEU A 33 4.57 -0.35 -7.56
CA LEU A 33 3.62 -1.09 -6.70
C LEU A 33 2.63 -1.92 -7.52
N ASP A 34 2.15 -1.40 -8.66
CA ASP A 34 1.28 -2.15 -9.56
C ASP A 34 1.97 -3.40 -10.11
N GLU A 35 3.25 -3.29 -10.51
CA GLU A 35 4.05 -4.43 -10.98
C GLU A 35 4.35 -5.45 -9.87
N VAL A 36 4.80 -4.97 -8.70
CA VAL A 36 5.13 -5.85 -7.57
C VAL A 36 3.89 -6.60 -7.11
N LEU A 37 2.78 -5.89 -6.90
CA LEU A 37 1.56 -6.47 -6.35
C LEU A 37 0.71 -7.18 -7.41
N GLN A 38 1.13 -7.19 -8.68
CA GLN A 38 0.48 -7.95 -9.73
C GLN A 38 0.38 -9.43 -9.32
N ASP A 39 -0.84 -9.99 -9.42
CA ASP A 39 -1.16 -11.37 -9.03
C ASP A 39 -0.92 -11.74 -7.55
N SER A 40 -0.51 -10.79 -6.69
CA SER A 40 -0.28 -11.01 -5.25
C SER A 40 -1.59 -11.20 -4.46
N GLY A 41 -2.70 -10.69 -4.99
CA GLY A 41 -3.98 -10.63 -4.30
C GLY A 41 -4.05 -9.59 -3.18
N TYR A 42 -3.04 -8.73 -3.04
CA TYR A 42 -3.07 -7.53 -2.21
C TYR A 42 -3.58 -6.33 -3.00
N VAL A 43 -4.08 -5.32 -2.30
CA VAL A 43 -4.48 -4.04 -2.88
C VAL A 43 -3.56 -2.95 -2.34
N PHE A 44 -3.38 -1.89 -3.11
CA PHE A 44 -2.70 -0.69 -2.64
C PHE A 44 -3.53 0.55 -2.94
N PHE A 45 -3.30 1.60 -2.18
CA PHE A 45 -3.94 2.88 -2.40
C PHE A 45 -3.03 4.01 -1.92
N GLU A 46 -3.19 5.18 -2.52
CA GLU A 46 -2.54 6.40 -2.09
C GLU A 46 -3.46 7.21 -1.16
N THR A 47 -2.87 7.87 -0.17
CA THR A 47 -3.55 8.88 0.62
C THR A 47 -2.66 10.10 0.73
N GLY A 48 -3.21 11.27 0.50
CA GLY A 48 -2.47 12.51 0.58
C GLY A 48 -3.11 13.58 -0.29
N GLU A 49 -2.85 14.82 0.05
CA GLU A 49 -3.24 15.96 -0.79
C GLU A 49 -2.15 16.31 -1.78
N GLY A 50 -1.09 15.49 -1.94
CA GLY A 50 0.09 15.81 -2.74
C GLY A 50 -0.22 16.15 -4.20
N ALA A 51 -1.23 15.50 -4.78
CA ALA A 51 -1.76 15.84 -6.11
C ALA A 51 -2.34 17.28 -6.20
N TYR A 52 -2.72 17.88 -5.07
CA TYR A 52 -3.31 19.20 -4.95
C TYR A 52 -2.39 20.25 -4.28
N THR A 53 -1.51 19.83 -3.36
CA THR A 53 -0.67 20.71 -2.52
C THR A 53 0.82 20.64 -2.87
N GLY A 54 1.25 19.63 -3.63
CA GLY A 54 2.66 19.39 -3.97
C GLY A 54 3.48 18.74 -2.84
N GLU A 55 2.82 18.27 -1.78
CA GLU A 55 3.43 17.41 -0.75
C GLU A 55 3.54 15.95 -1.24
N GLY A 56 4.33 15.11 -0.56
CA GLY A 56 4.41 13.69 -0.88
C GLY A 56 3.09 12.98 -0.55
N ASN A 57 2.63 12.09 -1.42
CA ASN A 57 1.54 11.17 -1.10
C ASN A 57 2.08 10.00 -0.28
N ASP A 58 1.30 9.55 0.70
CA ASP A 58 1.55 8.31 1.44
C ASP A 58 0.92 7.14 0.69
N TYR A 59 1.61 6.01 0.65
CA TYR A 59 1.12 4.80 -0.02
C TYR A 59 0.91 3.69 1.00
N TYR A 60 -0.15 2.93 0.81
CA TYR A 60 -0.53 1.84 1.70
C TYR A 60 -0.81 0.57 0.91
N VAL A 61 -0.40 -0.57 1.45
CA VAL A 61 -0.73 -1.90 0.91
C VAL A 61 -1.56 -2.65 1.95
N ALA A 62 -2.70 -3.20 1.53
CA ALA A 62 -3.68 -3.84 2.39
C ALA A 62 -4.18 -5.18 1.83
N LEU A 63 -4.82 -5.97 2.71
CA LEU A 63 -5.49 -7.20 2.31
C LEU A 63 -6.77 -6.90 1.50
N SER A 64 -6.92 -7.51 0.33
CA SER A 64 -8.01 -7.25 -0.64
C SER A 64 -9.42 -7.70 -0.21
N GLU A 65 -9.55 -8.53 0.84
CA GLU A 65 -10.84 -9.12 1.22
C GLU A 65 -11.28 -8.75 2.65
N PHE A 66 -12.36 -7.96 2.73
CA PHE A 66 -13.16 -7.72 3.94
C PHE A 66 -14.11 -8.90 4.27
N ARG A 67 -13.66 -10.14 4.03
CA ARG A 67 -14.37 -11.33 4.55
C ARG A 67 -14.01 -11.52 6.02
N PRO A 68 -14.81 -12.22 6.83
CA PRO A 68 -14.40 -12.59 8.19
C PRO A 68 -13.06 -13.33 8.12
N VAL A 69 -11.98 -12.61 8.45
CA VAL A 69 -10.61 -13.12 8.32
C VAL A 69 -10.36 -14.06 9.49
N ASN A 70 -10.65 -15.34 9.29
CA ASN A 70 -10.02 -16.37 10.12
C ASN A 70 -8.51 -16.27 9.86
N ASN A 71 -7.70 -16.21 10.92
CA ASN A 71 -6.23 -16.14 10.86
C ASN A 71 -5.64 -14.81 10.36
N LEU A 72 -6.24 -13.69 10.79
CA LEU A 72 -5.76 -12.33 10.55
C LEU A 72 -4.25 -12.15 10.81
N ALA A 73 -3.75 -12.68 11.94
CA ALA A 73 -2.35 -12.56 12.33
C ALA A 73 -1.39 -13.32 11.39
N GLU A 74 -1.81 -14.48 10.86
CA GLU A 74 -1.00 -15.21 9.87
C GLU A 74 -0.95 -14.43 8.56
N ARG A 75 -2.10 -13.97 8.05
CA ARG A 75 -2.15 -13.20 6.80
C ARG A 75 -1.43 -11.84 6.90
N ALA A 76 -1.50 -11.18 8.05
CA ALA A 76 -0.75 -9.95 8.29
C ALA A 76 0.77 -10.20 8.32
N ASN A 77 1.20 -11.33 8.87
CA ASN A 77 2.60 -11.75 8.82
C ASN A 77 3.04 -12.13 7.40
N ASP A 78 2.19 -12.78 6.61
CA ASP A 78 2.48 -13.10 5.21
C ASP A 78 2.66 -11.82 4.38
N LEU A 79 1.76 -10.85 4.54
CA LEU A 79 1.89 -9.53 3.94
C LEU A 79 3.16 -8.82 4.42
N LYS A 80 3.45 -8.86 5.72
CA LYS A 80 4.67 -8.26 6.28
C LYS A 80 5.94 -8.85 5.66
N ASN A 81 6.03 -10.17 5.59
CA ASN A 81 7.19 -10.85 5.00
C ASN A 81 7.35 -10.48 3.53
N TYR A 82 6.24 -10.49 2.78
CA TYR A 82 6.23 -10.10 1.38
C TYR A 82 6.75 -8.67 1.17
N LEU A 83 6.25 -7.70 1.95
CA LEU A 83 6.69 -6.31 1.84
C LEU A 83 8.16 -6.12 2.25
N ILE A 84 8.66 -6.89 3.22
CA ILE A 84 10.08 -6.88 3.61
C ILE A 84 10.96 -7.45 2.48
N GLU A 85 10.53 -8.52 1.81
CA GLU A 85 11.27 -9.11 0.68
C GLU A 85 11.43 -8.13 -0.48
N HIS A 86 10.48 -7.20 -0.64
CA HIS A 86 10.51 -6.13 -1.63
C HIS A 86 11.07 -4.79 -1.10
N ASP A 87 11.65 -4.75 0.10
CA ASP A 87 12.19 -3.54 0.78
C ASP A 87 11.16 -2.39 0.86
N LEU A 88 9.87 -2.72 0.89
CA LEU A 88 8.76 -1.76 0.97
C LEU A 88 8.46 -1.31 2.41
N ILE A 89 8.88 -2.09 3.41
CA ILE A 89 8.74 -1.79 4.84
C ILE A 89 9.97 -2.27 5.61
N ASP A 90 10.18 -1.76 6.82
CA ASP A 90 11.17 -2.30 7.75
C ASP A 90 10.56 -3.46 8.58
N PRO A 91 11.39 -4.42 9.04
CA PRO A 91 10.92 -5.50 9.91
C PRO A 91 10.30 -5.04 11.23
N THR A 92 10.58 -3.80 11.66
CA THR A 92 10.03 -3.20 12.87
C THR A 92 8.66 -2.57 12.66
N ASP A 93 8.20 -2.42 11.42
CA ASP A 93 6.89 -1.83 11.14
C ASP A 93 5.76 -2.78 11.56
N ASP A 94 4.75 -2.21 12.22
CA ASP A 94 3.54 -2.92 12.61
C ASP A 94 2.43 -2.63 11.61
N TYR A 95 1.52 -3.59 11.44
CA TYR A 95 0.33 -3.38 10.63
C TYR A 95 -0.64 -2.46 11.38
N ASP A 96 -1.37 -1.64 10.63
CA ASP A 96 -2.44 -0.83 11.19
C ASP A 96 -3.73 -1.00 10.38
N LEU A 97 -4.81 -0.45 10.92
CA LEU A 97 -6.09 -0.36 10.25
C LEU A 97 -6.04 0.85 9.31
N VAL A 98 -5.80 0.57 8.04
CA VAL A 98 -5.57 1.57 7.01
C VAL A 98 -6.82 1.71 6.15
N GLY A 99 -7.10 2.93 5.72
CA GLY A 99 -8.19 3.19 4.80
C GLY A 99 -7.93 4.41 3.94
N GLY A 100 -8.35 4.33 2.69
CA GLY A 100 -8.09 5.35 1.68
C GLY A 100 -9.11 5.32 0.57
N LEU A 101 -9.07 6.38 -0.25
CA LEU A 101 -9.90 6.51 -1.44
C LEU A 101 -9.09 5.99 -2.62
N GLU A 102 -9.52 4.90 -3.23
CA GLU A 102 -9.02 4.51 -4.55
C GLU A 102 -9.71 5.39 -5.59
N VAL A 103 -8.90 6.02 -6.44
CA VAL A 103 -9.37 6.76 -7.62
C VAL A 103 -9.22 5.82 -8.81
N CYS A 104 -10.35 5.30 -9.32
CA CYS A 104 -10.39 4.50 -10.55
C CYS A 104 -10.31 5.34 -11.82
#